data_AF-A0A2H0LYE1-F1
#
_entry.id   AF-A0A2H0LYE1-F1
#
_cell.length_a   1.000
_cell.length_b   1.000
_cell.length_c   1.000
_cell.angle_alpha   90.00
_cell.angle_beta   90.00
_cell.angle_gamma   90.00
#
_symmetry.space_group_name_H-M   'P 1'
#
loop_
_entity.id
_entity.type
_entity.pdbx_description
1 polymer ?
#
loop_
_entity_poly.entity_id
_entity_poly.type
_entity_poly.pdbx_seq_one_letter_code
_entity_poly.pdbx_strand_id
1 'polypeptide(L)'
;FLRAEREVRLKLRGISEISAGILKTVNFKEVADRRRKNFLFLHQRLRKLNNFSFTLPVKSVPLCYPFFPQKAINKKILHKSGIFVPTYWKMPKTIRLPEFEAAFIRGLLPLPIDQRYGISEMAFMAGKIRRLLT
;
A
#
# COMPACT_ATOMS: atom_id res chain seq x y z
N PHE A 1 4.26 11.29 28.14
CA PHE A 1 5.47 11.52 27.31
C PHE A 1 6.48 10.44 27.62
N LEU A 2 6.50 9.43 26.75
CA LEU A 2 6.96 8.07 27.04
C LEU A 2 8.48 7.98 26.99
N ARG A 3 9.06 7.17 27.88
CA ARG A 3 10.50 6.85 28.02
C ARG A 3 11.25 6.66 26.69
N ALA A 4 10.58 6.12 25.67
CA ALA A 4 11.11 5.93 24.32
C ALA A 4 11.51 7.25 23.62
N GLU A 5 10.76 8.34 23.83
CA GLU A 5 11.07 9.64 23.23
C GLU A 5 12.34 10.26 23.85
N ARG A 6 12.63 9.97 25.13
CA ARG A 6 13.83 10.46 25.83
C ARG A 6 15.10 9.67 25.48
N GLU A 7 14.95 8.45 24.98
CA GLU A 7 16.07 7.60 24.54
C GLU A 7 16.52 7.87 23.10
N VAL A 8 15.79 8.70 22.35
CA VAL A 8 16.22 9.17 21.02
C VAL A 8 17.32 10.24 21.17
N ARG A 9 18.52 9.80 21.57
CA ARG A 9 19.77 10.56 21.43
C ARG A 9 20.38 10.35 20.05
N LEU A 10 19.57 10.41 19.00
CA LEU A 10 20.08 10.19 17.64
C LEU A 10 20.67 11.50 17.13
N LYS A 11 22.01 11.57 17.09
CA LYS A 11 22.72 12.58 16.29
C LYS A 11 22.22 12.45 14.85
N LEU A 12 21.59 13.50 14.32
CA LEU A 12 21.14 13.53 12.94
C LEU A 12 22.34 13.24 12.03
N ARG A 13 22.21 12.24 11.16
CA ARG A 13 23.23 11.87 10.17
C ARG A 13 22.64 12.06 8.78
N GLY A 14 23.46 12.59 7.87
CA GLY A 14 23.14 12.59 6.45
C GLY A 14 23.14 11.17 5.88
N ILE A 15 22.60 11.01 4.67
CA ILE A 15 22.69 9.76 3.92
C ILE A 15 24.13 9.62 3.36
N SER A 16 24.57 8.40 3.05
CA SER A 16 25.90 8.22 2.45
C SER A 16 25.96 8.77 1.02
N GLU A 17 27.16 9.16 0.56
CA GLU A 17 27.37 9.62 -0.82
C GLU A 17 26.92 8.59 -1.86
N ILE A 18 27.10 7.31 -1.56
CA ILE A 18 26.62 6.21 -2.43
C ILE A 18 25.09 6.23 -2.52
N SER A 19 24.38 6.33 -1.39
CA SER A 19 22.91 6.42 -1.39
C SER A 19 22.43 7.68 -2.11
N ALA A 20 23.11 8.81 -1.95
CA ALA A 20 22.81 10.03 -2.67
C ALA A 20 23.02 9.89 -4.18
N GLY A 21 24.11 9.22 -4.60
CA GLY A 21 24.37 8.88 -5.99
C GLY A 21 23.27 8.01 -6.60
N ILE A 22 22.85 6.95 -5.90
CA ILE A 22 21.75 6.09 -6.35
C ILE A 22 20.45 6.88 -6.49
N LEU A 23 20.09 7.73 -5.52
CA LEU A 23 18.85 8.52 -5.59
C LEU A 23 18.85 9.51 -6.76
N LYS A 24 20.00 10.08 -7.13
CA LYS A 24 20.11 10.98 -8.30
C LYS A 24 19.79 10.29 -9.62
N THR A 25 19.91 8.96 -9.71
CA THR A 25 19.54 8.19 -10.92
C THR A 25 18.04 8.05 -11.11
N VAL A 26 17.23 8.34 -10.08
CA VAL A 26 15.78 8.10 -10.11
C VAL A 26 15.06 9.33 -10.63
N ASN A 27 14.27 9.17 -11.68
CA ASN A 27 13.34 10.20 -12.13
C ASN A 27 12.09 10.22 -11.24
N PHE A 28 12.12 10.99 -10.14
CA PHE A 28 11.02 11.05 -9.19
C PHE A 28 9.70 11.57 -9.78
N LYS A 29 9.75 12.41 -10.83
CA LYS A 29 8.54 12.87 -11.51
C LYS A 29 7.85 11.72 -12.23
N GLU A 30 8.61 10.93 -13.00
CA GLU A 30 8.07 9.75 -13.68
C GLU A 30 7.53 8.73 -12.67
N VAL A 31 8.25 8.48 -11.58
CA VAL A 31 7.81 7.60 -10.49
C VAL A 31 6.47 8.07 -9.90
N ALA A 32 6.36 9.37 -9.60
CA ALA A 32 5.14 9.96 -9.08
C ALA A 32 3.97 9.79 -10.05
N ASP A 33 4.19 10.12 -11.33
CA ASP A 33 3.16 10.07 -12.37
C ASP A 33 2.68 8.62 -12.60
N ARG A 34 3.58 7.64 -12.66
CA ARG A 34 3.23 6.22 -12.82
C ARG A 34 2.43 5.70 -11.62
N ARG A 35 2.85 6.00 -10.39
CA ARG A 35 2.12 5.56 -9.19
C ARG A 35 0.74 6.19 -9.09
N ARG A 36 0.60 7.48 -9.42
CA ARG A 36 -0.69 8.18 -9.46
C ARG A 36 -1.61 7.58 -10.52
N LYS A 37 -1.10 7.34 -11.73
CA LYS A 37 -1.84 6.69 -12.82
C LYS A 37 -2.33 5.29 -12.42
N ASN A 38 -1.46 4.48 -11.83
CA ASN A 38 -1.79 3.14 -11.36
C ASN A 38 -2.86 3.17 -10.24
N PHE A 39 -2.70 4.08 -9.26
CA PHE A 39 -3.69 4.27 -8.20
C PHE A 39 -5.06 4.64 -8.76
N LEU A 40 -5.13 5.64 -9.63
CA LEU A 40 -6.39 6.13 -10.20
C LEU A 40 -7.09 5.04 -11.03
N PHE A 41 -6.31 4.24 -11.76
CA PHE A 41 -6.85 3.12 -12.52
C PHE A 41 -7.49 2.06 -11.63
N LEU A 42 -6.83 1.67 -10.53
CA LEU A 42 -7.39 0.75 -9.54
C LEU A 42 -8.60 1.38 -8.83
N HIS A 43 -8.52 2.66 -8.46
CA HIS A 43 -9.59 3.38 -7.78
C HIS A 43 -10.87 3.39 -8.62
N GLN A 44 -10.77 3.68 -9.92
CA GLN A 44 -11.92 3.65 -10.83
C GLN A 44 -12.65 2.30 -10.83
N ARG A 45 -11.92 1.19 -10.66
CA ARG A 45 -12.44 -0.19 -10.77
C ARG A 45 -12.85 -0.81 -9.44
N LEU A 46 -12.18 -0.43 -8.35
CA LEU A 46 -12.29 -1.10 -7.05
C LEU A 46 -12.98 -0.24 -5.99
N ARG A 47 -13.14 1.08 -6.17
CA ARG A 47 -13.71 1.96 -5.12
C ARG A 47 -15.07 1.51 -4.62
N LYS A 48 -15.95 1.00 -5.49
CA LYS A 48 -17.29 0.53 -5.13
C LYS A 48 -17.27 -0.77 -4.30
N LEU A 49 -16.16 -1.50 -4.35
CA LEU A 49 -15.93 -2.74 -3.59
C LEU A 49 -15.07 -2.49 -2.35
N ASN A 50 -14.73 -1.23 -2.07
CA ASN A 50 -13.89 -0.83 -0.96
C ASN A 50 -14.78 -0.26 0.15
N ASN A 51 -14.57 -0.69 1.38
CA ASN A 51 -15.30 -0.17 2.54
C ASN A 51 -14.90 1.28 2.88
N PHE A 52 -13.82 1.79 2.28
CA PHE A 52 -13.42 3.19 2.42
C PHE A 52 -13.78 4.01 1.20
N SER A 53 -14.32 5.20 1.48
CA SER A 53 -14.40 6.28 0.52
C SER A 53 -13.24 7.24 0.73
N PHE A 54 -12.43 7.43 -0.30
CA PHE A 54 -11.34 8.41 -0.30
C PHE A 54 -11.08 8.90 -1.71
N THR A 55 -10.55 10.11 -1.83
CA THR A 55 -10.05 10.70 -3.07
C THR A 55 -8.54 10.83 -2.98
N LEU A 56 -7.82 10.70 -4.11
CA LEU A 56 -6.39 10.97 -4.14
C LEU A 56 -6.14 12.48 -4.26
N PRO A 57 -5.50 13.14 -3.27
CA PRO A 57 -5.19 14.56 -3.38
C PRO A 57 -4.22 14.84 -4.54
N VAL A 58 -4.32 16.04 -5.12
CA VAL A 58 -3.54 16.43 -6.31
C VAL A 58 -2.03 16.34 -6.07
N LYS A 59 -1.56 16.72 -4.89
CA LYS A 59 -0.13 16.75 -4.55
C LYS A 59 0.40 15.45 -3.92
N SER A 60 -0.43 14.43 -3.75
CA SER A 60 -0.05 13.18 -3.07
C SER A 60 0.48 12.13 -4.03
N VAL A 61 1.54 11.42 -3.63
CA VAL A 61 2.02 10.22 -4.32
C VAL A 61 1.74 9.01 -3.43
N PRO A 62 0.77 8.15 -3.79
CA PRO A 62 0.34 7.07 -2.90
C PRO A 62 1.41 5.96 -2.81
N LEU A 63 1.56 5.39 -1.61
CA LEU A 63 2.45 4.25 -1.41
C LEU A 63 1.88 2.97 -2.05
N CYS A 64 0.59 2.73 -1.81
CA CYS A 64 -0.18 1.60 -2.26
C CYS A 64 -1.61 2.07 -2.58
N TYR A 65 -2.42 1.19 -3.16
CA TYR A 65 -3.88 1.38 -3.15
C TYR A 65 -4.48 0.61 -1.97
N PRO A 66 -4.98 1.29 -0.92
CA PRO A 66 -5.51 0.62 0.27
C PRO A 66 -6.89 0.03 -0.03
N PHE A 67 -6.93 -1.28 -0.23
CA PHE A 67 -8.16 -2.01 -0.52
C PHE A 67 -8.62 -2.81 0.69
N PHE A 68 -9.81 -2.49 1.20
CA PHE A 68 -10.44 -3.16 2.32
C PHE A 68 -11.85 -3.60 1.92
N PRO A 69 -11.98 -4.79 1.31
CA PRO A 69 -13.27 -5.30 0.87
C PRO A 69 -14.12 -5.78 2.05
N GLN A 70 -15.45 -5.77 1.86
CA GLN A 70 -16.40 -6.34 2.82
C GLN A 70 -16.13 -7.82 3.11
N LYS A 71 -15.84 -8.61 2.07
CA LYS A 71 -15.44 -10.01 2.20
C LYS A 71 -13.92 -10.12 2.24
N ALA A 72 -13.39 -10.73 3.29
CA ALA A 72 -11.96 -10.96 3.42
C ALA A 72 -11.42 -11.81 2.26
N ILE A 73 -10.30 -11.39 1.67
CA ILE A 73 -9.61 -12.13 0.62
C ILE A 73 -8.36 -12.78 1.22
N ASN A 74 -8.22 -14.09 0.99
CA ASN A 74 -7.00 -14.82 1.37
C ASN A 74 -5.83 -14.39 0.47
N LYS A 75 -4.85 -13.67 1.06
CA LYS A 75 -3.65 -13.18 0.36
C LYS A 75 -2.88 -14.28 -0.36
N LYS A 76 -2.90 -15.53 0.13
CA LYS A 76 -2.21 -16.66 -0.52
C LYS A 76 -2.73 -16.93 -1.93
N ILE A 77 -4.01 -16.68 -2.20
CA ILE A 77 -4.60 -16.84 -3.54
C ILE A 77 -4.05 -15.78 -4.51
N LEU A 78 -3.91 -14.54 -4.02
CA LEU A 78 -3.30 -13.45 -4.77
C LEU A 78 -1.81 -13.73 -5.04
N HIS A 79 -1.06 -14.18 -4.03
CA HIS A 79 0.36 -14.53 -4.15
C HIS A 79 0.59 -15.63 -5.19
N LYS A 80 -0.23 -16.69 -5.20
CA LYS A 80 -0.19 -17.75 -6.23
C LYS A 80 -0.45 -17.23 -7.65
N SER A 81 -1.11 -16.08 -7.78
CA SER A 81 -1.39 -15.42 -9.05
C SER A 81 -0.36 -14.34 -9.41
N GLY A 82 0.76 -14.25 -8.68
CA GLY A 82 1.81 -13.24 -8.89
C GLY A 82 1.48 -11.86 -8.30
N ILE A 83 0.41 -11.72 -7.52
CA ILE A 83 0.02 -10.44 -6.90
C ILE A 83 0.47 -10.45 -5.43
N PHE A 84 1.65 -9.91 -5.16
CA PHE A 84 2.26 -9.90 -3.84
C PHE A 84 1.80 -8.70 -3.00
N VAL A 85 0.87 -8.95 -2.08
CA VAL A 85 0.32 -7.94 -1.17
C VAL A 85 0.98 -8.07 0.21
N PRO A 86 1.56 -6.99 0.78
CA PRO A 86 2.18 -7.03 2.10
C PRO A 86 1.16 -7.04 3.26
N THR A 87 1.66 -7.29 4.46
CA THR A 87 0.98 -6.99 5.72
C THR A 87 1.87 -6.03 6.49
N TYR A 88 1.45 -4.76 6.61
CA TYR A 88 2.27 -3.72 7.26
C TYR A 88 2.38 -3.90 8.76
N TRP A 89 1.26 -4.20 9.44
CA TRP A 89 1.23 -4.35 10.88
C TRP A 89 0.87 -5.78 11.24
N LYS A 90 1.87 -6.57 11.65
CA LYS A 90 1.62 -7.84 12.35
C LYS A 90 1.35 -7.50 13.80
N MET A 91 0.12 -7.70 14.26
CA MET A 91 -0.23 -7.36 15.63
C MET A 91 0.05 -8.51 16.59
N PRO A 92 0.77 -8.28 17.70
CA PRO A 92 0.93 -9.28 18.75
C PRO A 92 -0.43 -9.69 19.33
N LYS A 93 -0.57 -10.98 19.68
CA LYS A 93 -1.81 -11.50 20.31
C LYS A 93 -2.13 -10.85 21.67
N THR A 94 -1.14 -10.19 22.29
CA THR A 94 -1.26 -9.55 23.59
C THR A 94 -1.95 -8.19 23.55
N ILE A 95 -2.10 -7.58 22.37
CA ILE A 95 -2.77 -6.28 22.22
C ILE A 95 -4.25 -6.53 21.90
N ARG A 96 -5.13 -6.09 22.79
CA ARG A 96 -6.57 -6.02 22.51
C ARG A 96 -6.87 -4.72 21.79
N LEU A 97 -7.38 -4.83 20.57
CA LEU A 97 -7.86 -3.71 19.77
C LEU A 97 -9.38 -3.72 19.73
N PRO A 98 -10.03 -2.57 19.52
CA PRO A 98 -11.43 -2.55 19.15
C PRO A 98 -11.64 -3.33 17.84
N GLU A 99 -12.87 -3.79 17.64
CA GLU A 99 -13.20 -4.75 16.58
C GLU A 99 -12.86 -4.22 15.18
N PHE A 100 -13.11 -2.93 14.93
CA PHE A 100 -12.86 -2.29 13.66
C PHE A 100 -11.36 -2.32 13.28
N GLU A 101 -10.47 -1.89 14.17
CA GLU A 101 -9.03 -1.88 13.95
C GLU A 101 -8.50 -3.30 13.75
N ALA A 102 -9.02 -4.25 14.54
CA ALA A 102 -8.66 -5.65 14.41
C ALA A 102 -9.09 -6.23 13.04
N ALA A 103 -10.30 -5.90 12.57
CA ALA A 103 -10.79 -6.29 11.25
C ALA A 103 -10.00 -5.61 10.13
N PHE A 104 -9.69 -4.32 10.26
CA PHE A 104 -8.93 -3.54 9.30
C PHE A 104 -7.51 -4.09 9.13
N ILE A 105 -6.78 -4.35 10.23
CA ILE A 105 -5.42 -4.90 10.15
C ILE A 105 -5.40 -6.28 9.48
N ARG A 106 -6.41 -7.13 9.76
CA ARG A 106 -6.51 -8.47 9.16
C ARG A 106 -6.95 -8.43 7.69
N GLY A 107 -7.88 -7.54 7.36
CA GLY A 107 -8.56 -7.51 6.06
C GLY A 107 -7.98 -6.55 5.04
N LEU A 108 -7.15 -5.58 5.45
CA LEU A 108 -6.53 -4.63 4.52
C LEU A 108 -5.57 -5.34 3.56
N LEU A 109 -5.75 -5.03 2.29
CA LEU A 109 -4.89 -5.36 1.17
C LEU A 109 -4.23 -4.09 0.62
N PRO A 110 -2.97 -3.79 0.99
CA PRO A 110 -2.20 -2.71 0.38
C PRO A 110 -1.78 -3.12 -1.05
N LEU A 111 -2.62 -2.84 -2.05
CA LEU A 111 -2.35 -3.30 -3.42
C LEU A 111 -1.16 -2.55 -4.02
N PRO A 112 -0.23 -3.26 -4.69
CA PRO A 112 0.94 -2.63 -5.28
C PRO A 112 0.56 -1.74 -6.46
N ILE A 113 1.14 -0.55 -6.49
CA ILE A 113 1.00 0.45 -7.57
C ILE A 113 2.38 0.97 -8.01
N ASP A 114 3.42 0.20 -7.69
CA ASP A 114 4.84 0.53 -7.90
C ASP A 114 5.09 1.05 -9.32
N GLN A 115 6.02 1.99 -9.43
CA GLN A 115 6.41 2.62 -10.68
C GLN A 115 6.88 1.63 -11.73
N ARG A 116 7.29 0.41 -11.41
CA ARG A 116 7.71 -0.58 -12.43
C ARG A 116 6.52 -1.16 -13.19
N TYR A 117 5.33 -1.11 -12.60
CA TYR A 117 4.10 -1.61 -13.21
C TYR A 117 3.43 -0.55 -14.10
N GLY A 118 2.61 -1.02 -15.02
CA GLY A 118 1.73 -0.24 -15.88
C GLY A 118 0.28 -0.66 -15.76
N ILE A 119 -0.53 -0.17 -16.71
CA ILE A 119 -1.98 -0.36 -16.70
C ILE A 119 -2.38 -1.82 -16.92
N SER A 120 -1.62 -2.58 -17.70
CA SER A 120 -1.83 -4.02 -17.91
C SER A 120 -1.83 -4.79 -16.60
N GLU A 121 -0.85 -4.55 -15.74
CA GLU A 121 -0.75 -5.23 -14.43
C GLU A 121 -1.87 -4.78 -13.49
N MET A 122 -2.23 -3.49 -13.52
CA MET A 122 -3.36 -2.99 -12.73
C MET A 122 -4.70 -3.60 -13.19
N ALA A 123 -4.88 -3.79 -14.51
CA ALA A 123 -6.06 -4.43 -15.08
C ALA A 123 -6.16 -5.90 -14.69
N PHE A 124 -5.04 -6.64 -14.80
CA PHE A 124 -4.95 -8.03 -14.36
C PHE A 124 -5.30 -8.16 -12.87
N MET A 125 -4.69 -7.32 -12.02
CA MET A 125 -4.90 -7.32 -10.59
C MET A 125 -6.34 -7.00 -10.21
N ALA A 126 -6.92 -5.94 -10.77
CA ALA A 126 -8.31 -5.58 -10.53
C ALA A 126 -9.27 -6.67 -10.99
N GLY A 127 -9.02 -7.30 -12.14
CA GLY A 127 -9.83 -8.40 -12.66
C GLY A 127 -9.75 -9.67 -11.81
N LYS A 128 -8.58 -9.98 -11.25
CA LYS A 128 -8.42 -11.09 -10.30
C LYS A 128 -9.17 -10.81 -8.99
N ILE A 129 -9.02 -9.62 -8.42
CA ILE A 129 -9.70 -9.24 -7.18
C ILE A 129 -11.22 -9.27 -7.34
N ARG A 130 -11.76 -8.70 -8.42
CA ARG A 130 -13.21 -8.70 -8.67
C ARG A 130 -13.80 -10.11 -8.71
N ARG A 131 -13.11 -11.04 -9.38
CA ARG A 131 -13.52 -12.46 -9.44
C ARG A 131 -13.50 -13.20 -8.10
N LEU A 132 -12.78 -12.69 -7.10
CA LEU A 132 -12.77 -13.28 -5.76
C LEU A 132 -13.90 -12.75 -4.87
N LEU A 133 -14.54 -11.65 -5.30
CA LEU A 133 -15.60 -10.96 -4.58
C LEU A 133 -16.99 -11.17 -5.20
N THR A 134 -17.06 -11.56 -6.48
CA THR A 134 -18.27 -12.15 -7.09
C THR A 134 -18.39 -13.60 -6.67
#